data_AF-A0A368DHX6-F1
#
_entry.id   AF-A0A368DHX6-F1
#
_cell.length_a   1.000
_cell.length_b   1.000
_cell.length_c   1.000
_cell.angle_alpha   90.00
_cell.angle_beta   90.00
_cell.angle_gamma   90.00
#
_symmetry.space_group_name_H-M   'P 1'
#
loop_
_entity.id
_entity.type
_entity.pdbx_description
1 polymer ?
#
loop_
_entity_poly.entity_id
_entity_poly.type
_entity_poly.pdbx_seq_one_letter_code
_entity_poly.pdbx_strand_id
1 'polypeptide(L)'
;MYLTKYNYYIENKKMKDRRSFLKEVCPTVAFAFFGVSFLEACSSGDDDVQTTNPDTGNGTDPGSGNDTGFSVNGNTYTIDLTHSNFGILGSVGGWRNGKSLGIAALLLRISNTEIKAFTNKCPHQGVDNRWELINNSSTFKCNQHGNSYSADCNSALTCFNTSISGNTLTVTIR
;
A
#
# COMPACT_ATOMS: atom_id res chain seq x y z
N MET A 1 2.23 -54.92 25.77
CA MET A 1 3.61 -54.44 25.48
C MET A 1 3.63 -53.50 24.26
N TYR A 2 2.80 -52.44 24.23
CA TYR A 2 2.76 -51.49 23.10
C TYR A 2 2.59 -50.01 23.52
N LEU A 3 2.33 -49.72 24.80
CA LEU A 3 2.08 -48.36 25.29
C LEU A 3 3.35 -47.62 25.74
N THR A 4 4.46 -48.32 25.96
CA THR A 4 5.72 -47.71 26.44
C THR A 4 6.60 -47.14 25.32
N LYS A 5 6.35 -47.48 24.05
CA LYS A 5 7.16 -47.01 22.91
C LYS A 5 6.72 -45.66 22.33
N TYR A 6 5.50 -45.21 22.60
CA TYR A 6 4.96 -43.97 22.03
C TYR A 6 5.48 -42.70 22.74
N ASN A 7 5.78 -42.79 24.03
CA ASN A 7 6.31 -41.66 24.81
C ASN A 7 7.83 -41.45 24.66
N TYR A 8 8.56 -42.35 23.98
CA TYR A 8 10.01 -42.21 23.80
C TYR A 8 10.40 -41.39 22.55
N TYR A 9 9.45 -41.09 21.66
CA TYR A 9 9.72 -40.34 20.42
C TYR A 9 9.37 -38.83 20.49
N ILE A 10 8.79 -38.35 21.59
CA ILE A 10 8.40 -36.94 21.76
C ILE A 10 9.46 -36.11 22.53
N GLU A 11 10.56 -36.72 22.97
CA GLU A 11 11.54 -36.04 23.83
C GLU A 11 12.92 -35.82 23.20
N ASN A 12 13.02 -35.64 21.87
CA ASN A 12 14.30 -35.27 21.25
C ASN A 12 14.16 -34.42 19.97
N LYS A 13 13.49 -33.26 20.08
CA LYS A 13 13.70 -32.17 19.11
C LYS A 13 14.18 -30.93 19.86
N LYS A 14 15.45 -30.96 20.26
CA LYS A 14 16.19 -29.78 20.73
C LYS A 14 16.25 -28.78 19.58
N MET A 15 15.28 -27.88 19.50
CA MET A 15 15.30 -26.77 18.55
C MET A 15 16.47 -25.88 18.93
N LYS A 16 17.49 -25.83 18.06
CA LYS A 16 18.58 -24.86 18.21
C LYS A 16 17.99 -23.47 18.00
N ASP A 17 18.10 -22.63 19.02
CA ASP A 17 17.68 -21.24 18.99
C ASP A 17 18.45 -20.49 17.88
N ARG A 18 17.78 -19.54 17.21
CA ARG A 18 18.35 -18.69 16.16
C ARG A 18 19.62 -17.98 16.63
N ARG A 19 19.67 -17.70 17.95
CA ARG A 19 20.80 -17.10 18.65
C ARG A 19 22.04 -18.02 18.75
N SER A 20 21.87 -19.35 18.71
CA SER A 20 23.00 -20.28 18.71
C SER A 20 23.64 -20.43 17.33
N PHE A 21 22.85 -20.34 16.25
CA PHE A 21 23.39 -20.37 14.88
C PHE A 21 24.30 -19.16 14.61
N LEU A 22 23.92 -17.97 15.10
CA LEU A 22 24.70 -16.74 14.93
C LEU A 22 26.01 -16.71 15.75
N LYS A 23 26.19 -17.64 16.69
CA LYS A 23 27.41 -17.74 17.51
C LYS A 23 28.46 -18.71 16.95
N GLU A 24 28.09 -19.51 15.95
CA GLU A 24 28.96 -20.56 15.38
C GLU A 24 29.55 -20.16 14.02
N VAL A 25 29.26 -18.96 13.54
CA VAL A 25 29.93 -18.38 12.36
C VAL A 25 31.16 -17.59 12.81
N CYS A 26 32.35 -18.09 12.44
CA CYS A 26 33.60 -17.35 12.61
C CYS A 26 33.51 -16.02 11.83
N PRO A 27 33.80 -14.85 12.45
CA PRO A 27 33.68 -13.53 11.82
C PRO A 27 34.45 -13.38 10.51
N THR A 28 35.47 -14.20 10.30
CA THR A 28 36.39 -14.14 9.15
C THR A 28 35.75 -14.60 7.83
N VAL A 29 34.65 -15.36 7.84
CA VAL A 29 34.03 -15.87 6.59
C VAL A 29 32.92 -14.96 6.06
N ALA A 30 32.35 -14.08 6.90
CA ALA A 30 31.26 -13.19 6.50
C ALA A 30 31.72 -11.93 5.74
N PHE A 31 33.02 -11.64 5.72
CA PHE A 31 33.58 -10.40 5.15
C PHE A 31 34.05 -10.51 3.68
N ALA A 32 33.94 -11.68 3.04
CA ALA A 32 34.42 -11.90 1.67
C ALA A 32 33.35 -11.76 0.57
N PHE A 33 32.07 -11.60 0.91
CA PHE A 33 30.97 -11.47 -0.08
C PHE A 33 30.29 -10.09 -0.12
N PHE A 34 30.71 -9.15 0.72
CA PHE A 34 30.32 -7.75 0.59
C PHE A 34 31.53 -6.99 0.06
N GLY A 35 31.61 -6.98 -1.27
CA GLY A 35 32.52 -6.09 -2.00
C GLY A 35 32.40 -4.68 -1.43
N VAL A 36 33.52 -4.22 -0.89
CA VAL A 36 33.72 -2.87 -0.37
C VAL A 36 33.12 -1.83 -1.30
N SER A 37 32.02 -1.20 -0.87
CA SER A 37 31.68 0.16 -1.28
C SER A 37 31.88 1.01 -0.05
N PHE A 38 33.13 1.46 0.11
CA PHE A 38 33.48 2.52 1.04
C PHE A 38 32.91 3.82 0.44
N LEU A 39 31.61 4.05 0.61
CA LEU A 39 30.99 5.33 0.31
C LEU A 39 30.90 6.12 1.60
N GLU A 40 31.69 7.19 1.63
CA GLU A 40 31.49 8.37 2.48
C GLU A 40 30.00 8.76 2.51
N ALA A 41 29.46 8.91 3.71
CA ALA A 41 28.50 9.97 4.05
C ALA A 41 28.19 9.91 5.56
N CYS A 42 29.16 10.28 6.38
CA CYS A 42 28.86 10.93 7.66
C CYS A 42 29.57 12.28 7.63
N SER A 43 28.92 13.27 6.99
CA SER A 43 29.20 14.67 7.34
C SER A 43 28.53 14.91 8.67
N SER A 44 29.36 14.96 9.72
CA SER A 44 29.00 15.40 11.05
C SER A 44 28.47 16.84 10.97
N GLY A 45 27.25 17.04 11.46
CA GLY A 45 26.66 18.34 11.74
C GLY A 45 25.90 18.22 13.05
N ASP A 46 26.41 18.91 14.07
CA ASP A 46 25.92 18.96 15.45
C ASP A 46 24.49 19.47 15.58
N ASP A 47 23.89 19.06 16.70
CA ASP A 47 22.93 19.77 17.56
C ASP A 47 21.63 20.32 16.94
N ASP A 48 20.50 19.69 17.30
CA ASP A 48 19.72 20.16 18.45
C ASP A 48 18.51 19.26 18.73
N VAL A 49 18.40 18.79 19.97
CA VAL A 49 17.17 18.22 20.50
C VAL A 49 16.21 19.37 20.77
N GLN A 50 15.20 19.54 19.91
CA GLN A 50 14.03 20.32 20.25
C GLN A 50 12.77 19.46 20.17
N THR A 51 12.35 18.98 21.34
CA THR A 51 10.98 18.55 21.59
C THR A 51 10.04 19.72 21.34
N THR A 52 9.21 19.64 20.29
CA THR A 52 7.94 20.37 20.23
C THR A 52 6.92 19.52 19.47
N ASN A 53 5.94 19.00 20.20
CA ASN A 53 4.55 19.06 19.73
C ASN A 53 4.07 20.40 20.31
N PRO A 54 3.47 21.31 19.52
CA PRO A 54 2.13 21.05 18.99
C PRO A 54 1.88 21.65 17.59
N ASP A 55 0.69 21.33 17.07
CA ASP A 55 -0.21 22.27 16.40
C ASP A 55 -0.43 22.13 14.88
N THR A 56 -1.70 22.33 14.58
CA THR A 56 -2.43 22.38 13.33
C THR A 56 -1.79 23.32 12.31
N GLY A 57 -1.13 22.75 11.29
CA GLY A 57 -0.55 23.49 10.17
C GLY A 57 -1.39 23.38 8.90
N ASN A 58 -2.27 24.36 8.70
CA ASN A 58 -2.84 24.68 7.39
C ASN A 58 -1.71 25.16 6.48
N GLY A 59 -1.26 24.33 5.55
CA GLY A 59 -0.15 24.66 4.64
C GLY A 59 -0.47 24.32 3.19
N THR A 60 -1.12 25.26 2.49
CA THR A 60 -0.90 25.43 1.06
C THR A 60 0.56 25.81 0.84
N ASP A 61 1.37 24.86 0.39
CA ASP A 61 2.70 25.12 -0.18
C ASP A 61 2.60 25.03 -1.71
N PRO A 62 2.66 26.15 -2.44
CA PRO A 62 2.83 26.14 -3.89
C PRO A 62 4.33 26.17 -4.21
N GLY A 63 4.93 24.98 -4.36
CA GLY A 63 6.13 24.83 -5.17
C GLY A 63 7.34 24.18 -4.50
N SER A 64 7.37 22.84 -4.56
CA SER A 64 8.55 22.04 -4.95
C SER A 64 8.18 20.57 -4.80
N GLY A 65 7.54 20.00 -5.81
CA GLY A 65 7.11 18.62 -5.77
C GLY A 65 6.60 18.20 -7.13
N ASN A 66 7.00 17.02 -7.60
CA ASN A 66 6.49 16.44 -8.83
C ASN A 66 4.96 16.55 -8.82
N ASP A 67 4.37 17.24 -9.79
CA ASP A 67 2.91 17.34 -9.90
C ASP A 67 2.34 15.93 -10.07
N THR A 68 1.65 15.47 -9.03
CA THR A 68 1.04 14.14 -9.03
C THR A 68 -0.39 14.18 -9.54
N GLY A 69 -0.96 15.38 -9.76
CA GLY A 69 -2.35 15.58 -10.15
C GLY A 69 -3.36 15.40 -9.01
N PHE A 70 -2.93 15.38 -7.75
CA PHE A 70 -3.84 15.37 -6.61
C PHE A 70 -3.26 16.06 -5.37
N SER A 71 -4.13 16.44 -4.45
CA SER A 71 -3.78 16.90 -3.11
C SER A 71 -4.57 16.14 -2.05
N VAL A 72 -4.11 16.19 -0.80
CA VAL A 72 -4.74 15.52 0.34
C VAL A 72 -5.01 16.53 1.44
N ASN A 73 -6.22 16.53 1.97
CA ASN A 73 -6.59 17.24 3.19
C ASN A 73 -7.33 16.28 4.13
N GLY A 74 -6.68 15.90 5.22
CA GLY A 74 -7.18 14.88 6.14
C GLY A 74 -7.40 13.55 5.43
N ASN A 75 -8.65 13.08 5.41
CA ASN A 75 -9.08 11.85 4.74
C ASN A 75 -9.63 12.07 3.32
N THR A 76 -9.49 13.29 2.79
CA THR A 76 -10.05 13.69 1.50
C THR A 76 -8.95 13.90 0.47
N TYR A 77 -9.08 13.23 -0.66
CA TYR A 77 -8.26 13.41 -1.85
C TYR A 77 -8.98 14.32 -2.84
N THR A 78 -8.29 15.32 -3.37
CA THR A 78 -8.77 16.17 -4.46
C THR A 78 -7.91 15.89 -5.68
N ILE A 79 -8.51 15.32 -6.73
CA ILE A 79 -7.83 14.76 -7.90
C ILE A 79 -8.20 15.59 -9.13
N ASP A 80 -7.19 16.02 -9.89
CA ASP A 80 -7.37 16.61 -11.22
C ASP A 80 -7.49 15.51 -12.28
N LEU A 81 -8.69 15.37 -12.87
CA LEU A 81 -8.98 14.38 -13.90
C LEU A 81 -8.33 14.70 -15.25
N THR A 82 -7.83 15.92 -15.45
CA THR A 82 -7.08 16.28 -16.67
C THR A 82 -5.60 15.95 -16.57
N HIS A 83 -5.09 15.67 -15.37
CA HIS A 83 -3.71 15.29 -15.18
C HIS A 83 -3.43 13.89 -15.76
N SER A 84 -2.27 13.71 -16.37
CA SER A 84 -1.89 12.50 -17.11
C SER A 84 -1.97 11.21 -16.28
N ASN A 85 -1.66 11.28 -14.98
CA ASN A 85 -1.82 10.18 -14.04
C ASN A 85 -3.25 9.63 -13.97
N PHE A 86 -4.26 10.47 -14.23
CA PHE A 86 -5.68 10.13 -14.12
C PHE A 86 -6.40 10.06 -15.48
N GLY A 87 -5.68 10.23 -16.60
CA GLY A 87 -6.28 10.21 -17.94
C GLY A 87 -7.05 8.92 -18.26
N ILE A 88 -6.68 7.78 -17.67
CA ILE A 88 -7.44 6.53 -17.80
C ILE A 88 -8.88 6.64 -17.28
N LEU A 89 -9.13 7.51 -16.30
CA LEU A 89 -10.47 7.77 -15.76
C LEU A 89 -11.30 8.70 -16.65
N GLY A 90 -10.75 9.19 -17.77
CA GLY A 90 -11.44 10.03 -18.74
C GLY A 90 -12.56 9.31 -19.50
N SER A 91 -12.50 7.97 -19.60
CA SER A 91 -13.44 7.13 -20.35
C SER A 91 -14.22 6.19 -19.42
N VAL A 92 -15.49 5.93 -19.74
CA VAL A 92 -16.31 4.94 -19.02
C VAL A 92 -15.65 3.56 -19.08
N GLY A 93 -15.61 2.88 -17.93
CA GLY A 93 -14.88 1.62 -17.72
C GLY A 93 -13.39 1.82 -17.39
N GLY A 94 -12.87 3.03 -17.53
CA GLY A 94 -11.54 3.41 -17.10
C GLY A 94 -11.38 3.24 -15.59
N TRP A 95 -10.29 2.62 -15.15
CA TRP A 95 -10.04 2.36 -13.74
C TRP A 95 -8.57 2.48 -13.38
N ARG A 96 -8.31 2.68 -12.09
CA ARG A 96 -6.95 2.74 -11.55
C ARG A 96 -6.91 2.29 -10.11
N ASN A 97 -5.85 1.58 -9.73
CA ASN A 97 -5.44 1.50 -8.34
C ASN A 97 -4.56 2.70 -8.00
N GLY A 98 -5.03 3.56 -7.09
CA GLY A 98 -4.35 4.77 -6.68
C GLY A 98 -3.08 4.55 -5.85
N LYS A 99 -2.81 3.31 -5.40
CA LYS A 99 -1.71 3.03 -4.45
C LYS A 99 -0.36 3.54 -4.92
N SER A 100 -0.01 3.34 -6.19
CA SER A 100 1.29 3.78 -6.73
C SER A 100 1.46 5.30 -6.73
N LEU A 101 0.36 6.05 -6.63
CA LEU A 101 0.33 7.50 -6.53
C LEU A 101 0.19 7.99 -5.08
N GLY A 102 0.02 7.10 -4.10
CA GLY A 102 -0.24 7.48 -2.70
C GLY A 102 -1.73 7.59 -2.33
N ILE A 103 -2.64 7.14 -3.21
CA ILE A 103 -4.09 7.15 -2.95
C ILE A 103 -4.54 5.75 -2.54
N ALA A 104 -5.13 5.61 -1.34
CA ALA A 104 -5.57 4.33 -0.79
C ALA A 104 -6.93 3.86 -1.34
N ALA A 105 -7.16 3.95 -2.65
CA ALA A 105 -8.43 3.62 -3.29
C ALA A 105 -8.29 3.01 -4.69
N LEU A 106 -9.24 2.15 -5.05
CA LEU A 106 -9.54 1.81 -6.43
C LEU A 106 -10.53 2.85 -6.98
N LEU A 107 -10.24 3.41 -8.15
CA LEU A 107 -11.08 4.39 -8.83
C LEU A 107 -11.65 3.75 -10.10
N LEU A 108 -12.94 3.93 -10.35
CA LEU A 108 -13.64 3.39 -11.52
C LEU A 108 -14.62 4.42 -12.10
N ARG A 109 -14.42 4.81 -13.36
CA ARG A 109 -15.37 5.65 -14.11
C ARG A 109 -16.55 4.80 -14.56
N ILE A 110 -17.73 5.00 -13.98
CA ILE A 110 -18.91 4.19 -14.29
C ILE A 110 -19.90 4.88 -15.24
N SER A 111 -19.81 6.21 -15.36
CA SER A 111 -20.58 7.00 -16.32
C SER A 111 -19.81 8.28 -16.68
N ASN A 112 -20.31 9.06 -17.64
CA ASN A 112 -19.70 10.35 -17.99
C ASN A 112 -19.68 11.37 -16.83
N THR A 113 -20.45 11.16 -15.78
CA THR A 113 -20.56 12.11 -14.65
C THR A 113 -20.25 11.47 -13.30
N GLU A 114 -19.82 10.22 -13.27
CA GLU A 114 -19.65 9.47 -12.02
C GLU A 114 -18.40 8.60 -12.03
N ILE A 115 -17.59 8.76 -10.97
CA ILE A 115 -16.49 7.87 -10.61
C ILE A 115 -16.79 7.30 -9.24
N LYS A 116 -16.79 5.98 -9.12
CA LYS A 116 -16.85 5.28 -7.84
C LYS A 116 -15.45 5.05 -7.29
N ALA A 117 -15.33 5.13 -5.98
CA ALA A 117 -14.12 4.80 -5.26
C ALA A 117 -14.37 3.68 -4.26
N PHE A 118 -13.45 2.72 -4.20
CA PHE A 118 -13.51 1.55 -3.34
C PHE A 118 -12.22 1.43 -2.53
N THR A 119 -12.27 0.76 -1.40
CA THR A 119 -11.04 0.31 -0.72
C THR A 119 -10.18 -0.49 -1.69
N ASN A 120 -8.88 -0.20 -1.70
CA ASN A 120 -7.93 -1.03 -2.40
C ASN A 120 -7.42 -2.19 -1.55
N LYS A 121 -7.81 -2.33 -0.28
CA LYS A 121 -7.41 -3.49 0.53
C LYS A 121 -8.27 -4.70 0.18
N CYS A 122 -7.64 -5.77 -0.30
CA CYS A 122 -8.34 -7.01 -0.62
C CYS A 122 -8.95 -7.63 0.65
N PRO A 123 -10.27 -7.86 0.71
CA PRO A 123 -10.95 -8.33 1.93
C PRO A 123 -10.36 -9.59 2.56
N HIS A 124 -9.76 -10.49 1.76
CA HIS A 124 -9.23 -11.75 2.26
C HIS A 124 -7.95 -11.59 3.10
N GLN A 125 -6.95 -10.83 2.64
CA GLN A 125 -5.62 -10.73 3.30
C GLN A 125 -4.99 -9.34 3.25
N GLY A 126 -5.74 -8.32 2.84
CA GLY A 126 -5.29 -6.93 2.88
C GLY A 126 -4.28 -6.52 1.81
N VAL A 127 -3.85 -7.43 0.92
CA VAL A 127 -3.03 -7.07 -0.26
C VAL A 127 -3.78 -6.01 -1.07
N ASP A 128 -3.08 -4.97 -1.48
CA ASP A 128 -3.68 -3.73 -1.96
C ASP A 128 -3.10 -3.23 -3.28
N ASN A 129 -2.17 -3.98 -3.88
CA ASN A 129 -1.48 -3.65 -5.12
C ASN A 129 -1.68 -4.70 -6.23
N ARG A 130 -2.54 -5.70 -6.02
CA ARG A 130 -2.76 -6.82 -6.95
C ARG A 130 -4.21 -6.86 -7.42
N TRP A 131 -4.61 -5.87 -8.20
CA TRP A 131 -5.98 -5.75 -8.68
C TRP A 131 -6.05 -5.83 -10.20
N GLU A 132 -7.17 -6.35 -10.69
CA GLU A 132 -7.57 -6.34 -12.09
C GLU A 132 -9.08 -6.09 -12.14
N LEU A 133 -9.54 -5.28 -13.09
CA LEU A 133 -10.95 -5.12 -13.38
C LEU A 133 -11.34 -6.09 -14.50
N ILE A 134 -12.33 -6.94 -14.25
CA ILE A 134 -12.80 -7.98 -15.16
C ILE A 134 -14.32 -7.84 -15.43
N ASN A 135 -14.86 -8.71 -16.27
CA ASN A 135 -16.29 -8.82 -16.54
C ASN A 135 -16.92 -7.49 -16.98
N ASN A 136 -16.32 -6.82 -17.98
CA ASN A 136 -16.79 -5.55 -18.52
C ASN A 136 -17.01 -4.49 -17.43
N SER A 137 -15.99 -4.30 -16.59
CA SER A 137 -15.98 -3.25 -15.56
C SER A 137 -16.97 -3.43 -14.41
N SER A 138 -17.43 -4.66 -14.17
CA SER A 138 -18.39 -4.97 -13.09
C SER A 138 -17.75 -5.62 -11.86
N THR A 139 -16.51 -6.12 -11.97
CA THR A 139 -15.90 -6.96 -10.92
C THR A 139 -14.41 -6.66 -10.77
N PHE A 140 -13.96 -6.46 -9.53
CA PHE A 140 -12.54 -6.38 -9.19
C PHE A 140 -12.01 -7.74 -8.72
N LYS A 141 -10.99 -8.26 -9.40
CA LYS A 141 -10.27 -9.48 -9.03
C LYS A 141 -8.97 -9.12 -8.29
N CYS A 142 -8.79 -9.71 -7.11
CA CYS A 142 -7.59 -9.64 -6.31
C CYS A 142 -6.64 -10.77 -6.72
N ASN A 143 -5.59 -10.43 -7.47
CA ASN A 143 -4.64 -11.37 -8.09
C ASN A 143 -3.72 -12.10 -7.10
N GLN A 144 -3.81 -11.83 -5.79
CA GLN A 144 -3.09 -12.60 -4.79
C GLN A 144 -3.60 -14.06 -4.72
N HIS A 145 -4.93 -14.25 -4.74
CA HIS A 145 -5.57 -15.57 -4.65
C HIS A 145 -6.75 -15.74 -5.64
N GLY A 146 -7.00 -14.77 -6.51
CA GLY A 146 -8.06 -14.84 -7.53
C GLY A 146 -9.46 -14.49 -7.04
N ASN A 147 -9.62 -14.09 -5.78
CA ASN A 147 -10.92 -13.68 -5.23
C ASN A 147 -11.46 -12.47 -5.98
N SER A 148 -12.75 -12.50 -6.29
CA SER A 148 -13.43 -11.47 -7.09
C SER A 148 -14.56 -10.83 -6.29
N TYR A 149 -14.74 -9.52 -6.45
CA TYR A 149 -15.71 -8.73 -5.71
C TYR A 149 -16.43 -7.75 -6.65
N SER A 150 -17.74 -7.64 -6.52
CA SER A 150 -18.55 -6.74 -7.35
C SER A 150 -18.18 -5.27 -7.13
N ALA A 151 -18.11 -4.49 -8.21
CA ALA A 151 -17.83 -3.05 -8.19
C ALA A 151 -19.13 -2.21 -8.08
N ASP A 152 -20.03 -2.58 -7.17
CA ASP A 152 -21.40 -2.05 -7.11
C ASP A 152 -21.73 -1.22 -5.86
N CYS A 153 -20.85 -1.18 -4.86
CA CYS A 153 -21.06 -0.60 -3.52
C CYS A 153 -22.08 -1.34 -2.63
N ASN A 154 -22.48 -2.53 -3.02
CA ASN A 154 -23.37 -3.41 -2.24
C ASN A 154 -22.67 -4.73 -1.87
N SER A 155 -21.35 -4.76 -1.99
CA SER A 155 -20.53 -5.97 -1.87
C SER A 155 -19.46 -5.86 -0.77
N ALA A 156 -18.48 -6.76 -0.80
CA ALA A 156 -17.39 -6.84 0.18
C ALA A 156 -16.38 -5.67 0.12
N LEU A 157 -16.37 -4.88 -0.95
CA LEU A 157 -15.50 -3.70 -1.04
C LEU A 157 -16.18 -2.49 -0.42
N THR A 158 -15.60 -1.94 0.64
CA THR A 158 -16.03 -0.67 1.22
C THR A 158 -15.99 0.43 0.16
N CYS A 159 -17.11 1.13 -0.04
CA CYS A 159 -17.15 2.30 -0.90
C CYS A 159 -16.85 3.59 -0.15
N PHE A 160 -16.11 4.45 -0.83
CA PHE A 160 -15.81 5.81 -0.39
C PHE A 160 -16.75 6.79 -1.05
N ASN A 161 -16.97 7.93 -0.39
CA ASN A 161 -17.79 8.98 -0.96
C ASN A 161 -17.01 9.69 -2.06
N THR A 162 -17.65 9.97 -3.18
CA THR A 162 -17.07 10.71 -4.29
C THR A 162 -17.98 11.84 -4.75
N SER A 163 -17.39 12.90 -5.29
CA SER A 163 -18.11 13.96 -6.01
C SER A 163 -17.25 14.50 -7.14
N ILE A 164 -17.88 14.87 -8.26
CA ILE A 164 -17.21 15.51 -9.40
C ILE A 164 -17.75 16.92 -9.53
N SER A 165 -16.83 17.89 -9.65
CA SER A 165 -17.13 19.28 -9.98
C SER A 165 -16.16 19.76 -11.05
N GLY A 166 -16.66 19.97 -12.26
CA GLY A 166 -15.81 20.20 -13.44
C GLY A 166 -14.83 19.03 -13.65
N ASN A 167 -13.54 19.35 -13.65
CA ASN A 167 -12.46 18.37 -13.83
C ASN A 167 -11.92 17.82 -12.51
N THR A 168 -12.52 18.19 -11.38
CA THR A 168 -12.04 17.79 -10.06
C THR A 168 -12.88 16.66 -9.50
N LEU A 169 -12.23 15.55 -9.15
CA LEU A 169 -12.81 14.46 -8.37
C LEU A 169 -12.41 14.62 -6.90
N THR A 170 -13.39 14.66 -6.00
CA THR A 170 -13.17 14.56 -4.56
C THR A 170 -13.45 13.13 -4.11
N VAL A 171 -12.57 12.54 -3.30
CA VAL A 171 -12.74 11.21 -2.70
C VAL A 171 -12.50 11.30 -1.20
N THR A 172 -13.50 10.94 -0.38
CA THR A 172 -13.38 10.93 1.09
C THR A 172 -13.35 9.51 1.61
N ILE A 173 -12.21 9.11 2.18
CA ILE A 173 -11.98 7.78 2.77
C ILE A 173 -12.46 7.77 4.24
N ARG A 174 -12.96 6.63 4.71
CA ARG A 174 -13.41 6.42 6.10
C ARG A 174 -12.41 5.56 6.89
#